data_AF-A0A924GX99-F1
#
_entry.id   AF-A0A924GX99-F1
#
_cell.length_a   1.000
_cell.length_b   1.000
_cell.length_c   1.000
_cell.angle_alpha   90.00
_cell.angle_beta   90.00
_cell.angle_gamma   90.00
#
_symmetry.space_group_name_H-M   'P 1'
#
loop_
_entity.id
_entity.type
_entity.pdbx_description
1 polymer ?
#
loop_
_entity_poly.entity_id
_entity_poly.type
_entity_poly.pdbx_seq_one_letter_code
_entity_poly.pdbx_strand_id
1 'polypeptide(L)' 'MNAPVDVSFFARAAKPITSYRKYWASRFGTSKFLPMSRKEMDELGWDSCDVIIVT' A
#
# COMPACT_ATOMS: atom_id res chain seq x y z
N MET A 1 -11.07 3.90 32.44
CA MET A 1 -10.00 3.50 31.49
C MET A 1 -10.68 3.03 30.22
N ASN A 2 -10.96 3.95 29.30
CA ASN A 2 -11.56 3.63 28.00
C ASN A 2 -10.41 3.47 27.01
N ALA A 3 -9.86 2.25 26.90
CA ALA A 3 -9.01 1.93 25.77
C ALA A 3 -9.87 1.96 24.50
N PRO A 4 -9.40 2.53 23.38
CA PRO A 4 -10.11 2.40 22.11
C PRO A 4 -10.21 0.91 21.77
N VAL A 5 -11.42 0.49 21.36
CA VAL A 5 -11.71 -0.88 20.91
C VAL A 5 -10.70 -1.24 19.82
N ASP A 6 -9.91 -2.29 20.07
CA ASP A 6 -8.97 -2.80 19.08
C ASP A 6 -9.75 -3.23 17.82
N VAL A 7 -9.55 -2.46 16.75
CA VAL A 7 -10.25 -2.62 15.46
C VAL A 7 -9.76 -3.85 14.68
N SER A 8 -8.82 -4.61 15.22
CA SER A 8 -8.33 -5.87 14.63
C SER A 8 -9.32 -7.04 14.76
N PHE A 9 -10.31 -6.96 15.67
CA PHE A 9 -11.26 -8.04 15.98
C PHE A 9 -12.65 -7.89 15.38
N PHE A 10 -12.85 -7.06 14.36
CA PHE A 10 -14.14 -7.06 13.67
C PHE A 10 -14.29 -8.34 12.83
N ALA A 11 -15.35 -9.11 13.09
CA ALA A 11 -15.89 -10.09 12.15
C ALA A 11 -16.47 -9.36 10.93
N ARG A 12 -15.64 -8.63 10.18
CA ARG A 12 -16.01 -8.19 8.85
C ARG A 12 -15.77 -9.39 7.94
N ALA A 13 -16.79 -9.80 7.22
CA ALA A 13 -16.62 -10.49 5.95
C ALA A 13 -15.96 -9.52 4.95
N ALA A 14 -14.78 -8.99 5.31
CA ALA A 14 -14.00 -8.12 4.47
C ALA A 14 -13.51 -8.99 3.33
N LYS A 15 -13.85 -8.58 2.12
CA LYS A 15 -13.35 -9.22 0.92
C LYS A 15 -11.81 -9.27 1.00
N PRO A 16 -11.17 -10.43 0.82
CA PRO A 16 -9.71 -10.55 0.89
C PRO A 16 -9.05 -9.54 -0.03
N ILE A 17 -8.00 -8.83 0.43
CA ILE A 17 -7.33 -7.79 -0.38
C ILE A 17 -6.80 -8.32 -1.72
N THR A 18 -6.43 -9.61 -1.75
CA THR A 18 -5.93 -10.32 -2.94
C THR A 18 -7.02 -10.64 -3.98
N SER A 19 -8.31 -10.53 -3.61
CA SER A 19 -9.44 -10.82 -4.49
C SER A 19 -9.97 -9.60 -5.25
N TYR A 20 -9.42 -8.41 -5.00
CA TYR A 20 -9.68 -7.23 -5.81
C TYR A 20 -8.90 -7.31 -7.13
N ARG A 21 -9.48 -6.73 -8.19
CA ARG A 21 -8.76 -6.59 -9.46
C ARG A 21 -7.52 -5.74 -9.20
N LYS A 22 -6.36 -6.21 -9.67
CA LYS A 22 -5.12 -5.46 -9.55
C LYS A 22 -5.27 -4.09 -10.20
N TYR A 23 -4.83 -3.07 -9.48
CA TYR A 23 -4.75 -1.71 -10.01
C TYR A 23 -3.84 -1.68 -11.25
N TRP A 24 -4.08 -0.73 -12.16
CA TRP A 24 -3.39 -0.69 -13.47
C TRP A 24 -1.86 -0.61 -13.33
N ALA A 25 -1.37 0.05 -12.28
CA ALA A 25 0.05 0.22 -11.99
C ALA A 25 0.75 -1.07 -11.55
N SER A 26 0.01 -2.15 -11.27
CA SER A 26 0.61 -3.46 -10.96
C SER A 26 1.53 -4.01 -12.07
N ARG A 27 1.41 -3.49 -13.30
CA ARG A 27 2.30 -3.82 -14.42
C ARG A 27 3.74 -3.34 -14.25
N PHE A 28 3.99 -2.36 -13.37
CA PHE A 28 5.33 -1.81 -13.15
C PHE A 28 6.18 -2.67 -12.20
N GLY A 29 5.57 -3.68 -11.54
CA GLY A 29 6.27 -4.56 -10.62
C GLY A 29 6.63 -3.88 -9.29
N THR A 30 7.51 -4.52 -8.53
CA THR A 30 8.02 -4.00 -7.27
C THR A 30 9.17 -3.04 -7.52
N SER A 31 9.20 -1.91 -6.79
CA SER A 31 10.35 -1.01 -6.83
C SER A 31 11.62 -1.72 -6.38
N LYS A 32 12.78 -1.29 -6.92
CA LYS A 32 14.09 -1.79 -6.51
C LYS A 32 14.46 -1.37 -5.09
N PHE A 33 13.90 -0.27 -4.61
CA PHE A 33 14.10 0.27 -3.27
C PHE A 33 12.91 1.14 -2.86
N LEU A 34 12.77 1.39 -1.55
CA LEU A 34 11.76 2.32 -1.03
C LEU A 34 12.26 3.76 -1.22
N PRO A 35 11.64 4.60 -2.06
CA PRO A 35 12.05 5.99 -2.19
C PRO A 35 11.76 6.75 -0.89
N MET A 36 12.75 7.48 -0.41
CA MET A 36 12.70 8.34 0.78
C MET A 36 12.76 9.83 0.40
N SER A 37 12.95 10.15 -0.88
CA SER A 37 12.97 11.53 -1.40
C SER A 37 12.28 11.64 -2.76
N ARG A 38 11.89 12.87 -3.16
CA ARG A 38 11.32 13.13 -4.49
C ARG A 38 12.30 12.76 -5.61
N LYS A 39 13.59 13.05 -5.44
CA LYS A 39 14.62 12.70 -6.43
C LYS A 39 14.66 11.19 -6.69
N GLU A 40 14.57 10.40 -5.63
CA GLU A 40 14.51 8.94 -5.72
C GLU A 40 13.20 8.44 -6.37
N MET A 41 12.07 9.13 -6.16
CA MET A 41 10.83 8.85 -6.90
C MET A 41 11.00 9.12 -8.41
N ASP A 42 11.66 10.22 -8.76
CA ASP A 42 11.93 10.56 -10.16
C ASP A 42 12.83 9.51 -10.83
N GLU A 43 13.83 8.98 -10.12
CA GLU A 43 14.69 7.87 -10.57
C GLU A 43 13.92 6.57 -10.82
N LEU A 44 12.84 6.34 -10.06
CA LEU A 44 11.91 5.22 -10.26
C LEU A 44 10.83 5.51 -11.31
N GLY A 45 10.73 6.76 -11.80
CA GLY A 45 9.68 7.20 -12.71
C GLY A 45 8.31 7.32 -12.05
N TRP A 46 8.25 7.56 -10.73
CA TRP A 46 7.01 7.70 -9.96
C TRP A 46 6.63 9.17 -9.81
N ASP A 47 5.44 9.54 -10.28
CA ASP A 47 4.94 10.93 -10.19
C ASP A 47 4.34 11.25 -8.80
N SER A 48 3.82 10.25 -8.11
CA SER A 48 3.07 10.37 -6.85
C SER A 48 3.01 9.02 -6.10
N CYS A 49 2.89 9.09 -4.78
CA CYS A 49 2.73 7.92 -3.91
C CYS A 49 1.74 8.22 -2.78
N ASP A 50 0.46 7.93 -2.97
CA ASP A 50 -0.51 8.07 -1.88
C ASP A 50 -0.40 6.94 -0.85
N VAL A 51 -0.05 5.72 -1.30
CA VAL A 51 0.08 4.53 -0.45
C VAL A 51 1.20 3.63 -0.99
N ILE A 52 2.11 3.21 -0.12
CA ILE A 52 3.16 2.22 -0.41
C ILE A 52 2.96 1.02 0.53
N ILE A 53 2.96 -0.19 -0.03
CA ILE A 53 2.87 -1.45 0.74
C ILE A 53 4.25 -2.08 0.78
N VAL A 54 4.77 -2.30 1.98
CA VAL A 54 6.02 -3.03 2.23
C VAL A 54 5.65 -4.40 2.80
N THR A 55 6.06 -5.46 2.13
CA THR A 55 5.83 -6.86 2.53
C THR A 55 7.14 -7.57 2.80
#